data_AF-A0A9Q0CAP5-F1
#
_entry.id   AF-A0A9Q0CAP5-F1
#
_cell.length_a   1.000
_cell.length_b   1.000
_cell.length_c   1.000
_cell.angle_alpha   90.00
_cell.angle_beta   90.00
_cell.angle_gamma   90.00
#
_symmetry.space_group_name_H-M   'P 1'
#
loop_
_entity.id
_entity.type
_entity.pdbx_description
1 polymer ?
#
loop_
_entity_poly.entity_id
_entity_poly.type
_entity_poly.pdbx_seq_one_letter_code
_entity_poly.pdbx_strand_id
1 'polypeptide(L)'
;MDWGNVTVEDLMEALREVEWSTPPRPLPEFFSRFTAPRSYSKWTSRLKCNLYYYRTNYFILIMFILAIGFIRRPLSIVAALLSGLSLAFLNDSFAVTFNEKVTRTVRQFSPHLAAKMRPPSSPVLRGRPSKRAIHICGWPRSFFVFFFAAASCVLWFTSSSLLSVAWALVIALLATLIHASLRTPNLKARLNTFREEFRAVWRNYSEM
;
A
#
# COMPACT_ATOMS: atom_id res chain seq x y z
N MET A 1 -5.76 -18.88 23.97
CA MET A 1 -5.60 -17.42 24.20
C MET A 1 -6.82 -16.70 24.77
N ASP A 2 -6.67 -16.12 25.96
CA ASP A 2 -7.52 -15.06 26.47
C ASP A 2 -7.04 -13.71 25.91
N TRP A 3 -7.64 -13.27 24.80
CA TRP A 3 -7.36 -11.98 24.16
C TRP A 3 -7.56 -10.74 25.07
N GLY A 4 -8.10 -10.94 26.28
CA GLY A 4 -8.16 -9.91 27.31
C GLY A 4 -6.78 -9.53 27.86
N ASN A 5 -5.82 -10.47 27.90
CA ASN A 5 -4.49 -10.26 28.47
C ASN A 5 -3.43 -9.88 27.41
N VAL A 6 -3.73 -10.08 26.13
CA VAL A 6 -2.83 -9.71 25.01
C VAL A 6 -2.70 -8.20 24.98
N THR A 7 -1.48 -7.67 25.06
CA THR A 7 -1.26 -6.21 24.99
C THR A 7 -1.40 -5.70 23.54
N VAL A 8 -1.39 -4.38 23.32
CA VAL A 8 -1.47 -3.84 21.96
C VAL A 8 -0.14 -4.07 21.23
N GLU A 9 0.95 -4.01 21.98
CA GLU A 9 2.31 -4.24 21.56
C GLU A 9 2.48 -5.67 21.04
N ASP A 10 2.00 -6.67 21.79
CA ASP A 10 2.02 -8.08 21.37
C ASP A 10 1.23 -8.29 20.07
N LEU A 11 0.08 -7.63 19.95
CA LEU A 11 -0.74 -7.69 18.73
C LEU A 11 -0.02 -7.07 17.54
N MET A 12 0.66 -5.93 17.75
CA MET A 12 1.39 -5.25 16.69
C MET A 12 2.59 -6.06 16.23
N GLU A 13 3.33 -6.68 17.16
CA GLU A 13 4.44 -7.57 16.82
C GLU A 13 3.93 -8.79 16.04
N ALA A 14 2.85 -9.42 16.52
CA ALA A 14 2.22 -10.52 15.82
C ALA A 14 1.70 -10.14 14.42
N LEU A 15 1.21 -8.91 14.22
CA LEU A 15 0.82 -8.42 12.89
C LEU A 15 2.03 -8.12 11.98
N ARG A 16 3.20 -7.86 12.56
CA ARG A 16 4.43 -7.53 11.83
C ARG A 16 5.15 -8.77 11.32
N GLU A 17 5.20 -9.83 12.13
CA GLU A 17 5.80 -11.12 11.79
C GLU A 17 4.97 -11.93 10.79
N VAL A 18 3.78 -11.45 10.47
CA VAL A 18 2.78 -12.22 9.75
C VAL A 18 3.06 -12.32 8.25
N GLU A 19 2.99 -13.54 7.74
CA GLU A 19 3.09 -13.84 6.32
C GLU A 19 1.79 -13.44 5.59
N TRP A 20 1.92 -12.49 4.66
CA TRP A 20 0.79 -11.92 3.89
C TRP A 20 0.32 -12.82 2.73
N SER A 21 1.00 -13.94 2.49
CA SER A 21 0.66 -14.95 1.47
C SER A 21 -0.57 -15.80 1.82
N THR A 22 -1.11 -15.66 3.04
CA THR A 22 -2.23 -16.48 3.50
C THR A 22 -3.52 -16.11 2.75
N PRO A 23 -4.24 -17.07 2.15
CA PRO A 23 -5.48 -16.79 1.42
C PRO A 23 -6.56 -16.23 2.36
N PRO A 24 -7.48 -15.40 1.82
CA PRO A 24 -8.59 -14.87 2.61
C PRO A 24 -9.50 -15.98 3.14
N ARG A 25 -10.08 -15.75 4.31
CA ARG A 25 -11.06 -16.66 4.92
C ARG A 25 -12.38 -16.64 4.12
N PRO A 26 -13.15 -17.75 4.12
CA PRO A 26 -14.40 -17.82 3.37
C PRO A 26 -15.37 -16.68 3.72
N LEU A 27 -15.96 -16.05 2.71
CA LEU A 27 -16.91 -14.94 2.89
C LEU A 27 -18.15 -15.30 3.75
N PRO A 28 -18.75 -16.50 3.64
CA PRO A 28 -19.85 -16.89 4.53
C PRO A 28 -19.44 -16.93 6.00
N GLU A 29 -18.18 -17.29 6.27
CA GLU A 29 -17.62 -17.27 7.63
C GLU A 29 -17.44 -15.83 8.10
N PHE A 30 -16.91 -14.96 7.23
CA PHE A 30 -16.64 -13.56 7.51
C PHE A 30 -17.90 -12.79 7.92
N PHE A 31 -18.99 -12.94 7.16
CA PHE A 31 -20.26 -12.24 7.39
C PHE A 31 -21.28 -13.02 8.25
N SER A 32 -20.90 -14.14 8.87
CA SER A 32 -21.81 -14.83 9.78
C SER A 32 -21.93 -14.11 11.13
N ARG A 33 -23.06 -14.25 11.83
CA ARG A 33 -23.29 -13.89 13.25
C ARG A 33 -22.63 -12.58 13.77
N PHE A 34 -23.45 -11.54 13.89
CA PHE A 34 -23.10 -10.28 14.55
C PHE A 34 -23.86 -10.13 15.86
N THR A 35 -23.19 -9.69 16.93
CA THR A 35 -23.82 -9.40 18.22
C THR A 35 -23.14 -8.21 18.89
N ALA A 36 -23.93 -7.32 19.50
CA ALA A 36 -23.39 -6.23 20.29
C ALA A 36 -22.62 -6.78 21.52
N PRO A 37 -21.41 -6.27 21.82
CA PRO A 37 -20.65 -6.68 23.00
C PRO A 37 -21.34 -6.16 24.27
N ARG A 38 -21.40 -7.01 25.31
CA ARG A 38 -22.04 -6.65 26.59
C ARG A 38 -21.11 -5.93 27.58
N SER A 39 -19.80 -5.95 27.36
CA SER A 39 -18.82 -5.29 28.22
C SER A 39 -17.58 -4.86 27.44
N TYR A 40 -16.86 -3.86 27.95
CA TYR A 40 -15.64 -3.33 27.34
C TYR A 40 -14.55 -4.42 27.19
N SER A 41 -14.30 -5.21 28.24
CA SER A 41 -13.34 -6.32 28.19
C SER A 41 -13.69 -7.37 27.11
N LYS A 42 -14.98 -7.67 26.92
CA LYS A 42 -15.42 -8.57 25.84
C LYS A 42 -15.26 -7.91 24.47
N TRP A 43 -15.52 -6.62 24.36
CA TRP A 43 -15.34 -5.88 23.11
C TRP A 43 -13.87 -5.84 22.67
N THR A 44 -12.95 -5.49 23.56
CA THR A 44 -11.51 -5.44 23.23
C THR A 44 -10.98 -6.82 22.82
N SER A 45 -11.36 -7.87 23.55
CA SER A 45 -11.03 -9.26 23.22
C SER A 45 -11.55 -9.67 21.84
N ARG A 46 -12.79 -9.31 21.50
CA ARG A 46 -13.38 -9.55 20.17
C ARG A 46 -12.63 -8.81 19.07
N LEU A 47 -12.34 -7.54 19.29
CA LEU A 47 -11.66 -6.69 18.32
C LEU A 47 -10.30 -7.28 17.95
N LYS A 48 -9.46 -7.60 18.95
CA LYS A 48 -8.12 -8.19 18.75
C LYS A 48 -8.20 -9.54 18.02
N CYS A 49 -9.08 -10.42 18.49
CA CYS A 49 -9.26 -11.75 17.90
C CYS A 49 -9.71 -11.68 16.43
N ASN A 50 -10.72 -10.87 16.14
CA ASN A 50 -11.26 -10.74 14.79
C ASN A 50 -10.26 -10.06 13.85
N LEU A 51 -9.58 -8.99 14.30
CA LEU A 51 -8.58 -8.27 13.50
C LEU A 51 -7.44 -9.20 13.08
N TYR A 52 -6.93 -10.01 14.00
CA TYR A 52 -5.89 -10.99 13.70
C TYR A 52 -6.38 -12.11 12.78
N TYR A 53 -7.55 -12.70 13.07
CA TYR A 53 -8.06 -13.86 12.34
C TYR A 53 -8.49 -13.55 10.89
N TYR A 54 -9.10 -12.38 10.67
CA TYR A 54 -9.64 -11.95 9.37
C TYR A 54 -8.81 -10.84 8.70
N ARG A 55 -7.54 -10.66 9.10
CA ARG A 55 -6.63 -9.62 8.59
C ARG A 55 -6.66 -9.44 7.07
N THR A 56 -6.55 -10.54 6.32
CA THR A 56 -6.53 -10.53 4.84
C THR A 56 -7.88 -10.08 4.29
N ASN A 57 -8.99 -10.51 4.90
CA ASN A 57 -10.33 -10.10 4.50
C ASN A 57 -10.55 -8.61 4.74
N TYR A 58 -10.08 -8.07 5.88
CA TYR A 58 -10.15 -6.64 6.16
C TYR A 58 -9.29 -5.82 5.21
N PHE A 59 -8.09 -6.30 4.88
CA PHE A 59 -7.26 -5.66 3.87
C PHE A 59 -7.96 -5.59 2.51
N ILE A 60 -8.54 -6.70 2.06
CA ILE A 60 -9.32 -6.74 0.81
C ILE A 60 -10.53 -5.80 0.89
N LEU A 61 -11.25 -5.76 2.01
CA LEU A 61 -12.38 -4.85 2.22
C LEU A 61 -11.96 -3.38 2.12
N ILE A 62 -10.84 -3.00 2.75
CA ILE A 62 -10.29 -1.65 2.67
C ILE A 62 -9.94 -1.30 1.23
N MET A 63 -9.20 -2.17 0.54
CA MET A 63 -8.83 -1.97 -0.87
C MET A 63 -10.05 -1.87 -1.78
N PHE A 64 -11.09 -2.65 -1.53
CA PHE A 64 -12.34 -2.61 -2.29
C PHE A 64 -13.09 -1.28 -2.10
N ILE A 65 -13.25 -0.81 -0.86
CA ILE A 65 -13.90 0.47 -0.56
C ILE A 65 -13.10 1.64 -1.17
N LEU A 66 -11.76 1.60 -1.05
CA LEU A 66 -10.89 2.60 -1.68
C LEU A 66 -11.05 2.56 -3.20
N ALA A 67 -11.00 1.39 -3.84
CA ALA A 67 -11.14 1.25 -5.28
C ALA A 67 -12.47 1.84 -5.78
N ILE A 68 -13.59 1.60 -5.09
CA ILE A 68 -14.87 2.23 -5.40
C ILE A 68 -14.78 3.76 -5.25
N GLY A 69 -14.13 4.25 -4.19
CA GLY A 69 -13.89 5.67 -3.97
C GLY A 69 -13.11 6.34 -5.11
N PHE A 70 -12.11 5.65 -5.66
CA PHE A 70 -11.33 6.11 -6.81
C PHE A 70 -12.14 6.04 -8.12
N ILE A 71 -12.86 4.94 -8.38
CA ILE A 71 -13.67 4.78 -9.60
C ILE A 71 -14.76 5.85 -9.72
N ARG A 72 -15.34 6.27 -8.59
CA ARG A 72 -16.34 7.36 -8.54
C ARG A 72 -15.77 8.72 -8.96
N ARG A 73 -14.45 8.90 -8.98
CA ARG A 73 -13.77 10.17 -9.25
C ARG A 73 -12.62 9.92 -10.24
N PRO A 74 -12.87 9.82 -11.56
CA PRO A 74 -11.83 9.48 -12.54
C PRO A 74 -10.64 10.46 -12.54
N LEU A 75 -10.87 11.73 -12.16
CA LEU A 75 -9.82 12.72 -11.99
C LEU A 75 -8.82 12.37 -10.88
N SER A 76 -9.24 11.67 -9.82
CA SER A 76 -8.34 11.23 -8.74
C SER A 76 -7.39 10.13 -9.21
N ILE A 77 -7.83 9.29 -10.15
CA ILE A 77 -6.99 8.25 -10.77
C ILE A 77 -5.88 8.90 -11.58
N VAL A 78 -6.22 9.88 -12.42
CA VAL A 78 -5.23 10.64 -13.19
C VAL A 78 -4.27 11.39 -12.26
N ALA A 79 -4.79 12.05 -11.22
CA ALA A 79 -3.97 12.77 -10.24
C ALA A 79 -3.00 11.83 -9.52
N ALA A 80 -3.45 10.63 -9.11
CA ALA A 80 -2.65 9.60 -8.46
C ALA A 80 -1.58 9.01 -9.39
N LEU A 81 -1.92 8.76 -10.66
CA LEU A 81 -0.96 8.32 -11.67
C LEU A 81 0.14 9.36 -11.90
N LEU A 82 -0.21 10.64 -11.99
CA LEU A 82 0.76 11.72 -12.12
C LEU A 82 1.63 11.87 -10.85
N SER A 83 1.05 11.72 -9.65
CA SER A 83 1.83 11.68 -8.40
C SER A 83 2.82 10.52 -8.42
N GLY A 84 2.36 9.32 -8.78
CA GLY A 84 3.19 8.12 -8.85
C GLY A 84 4.30 8.24 -9.89
N LEU A 85 4.01 8.82 -11.05
CA LEU A 85 4.99 9.07 -12.09
C LEU A 85 6.05 10.10 -11.64
N SER A 86 5.63 11.15 -10.93
CA SER A 86 6.55 12.11 -10.32
C SER A 86 7.49 11.43 -9.32
N LEU A 87 6.97 10.55 -8.46
CA LEU A 87 7.79 9.78 -7.51
C LEU A 87 8.71 8.79 -8.24
N ALA A 88 8.24 8.15 -9.31
CA ALA A 88 9.05 7.24 -10.12
C ALA A 88 10.24 7.98 -10.77
N PHE A 89 10.07 9.23 -11.19
CA PHE A 89 11.18 10.05 -11.72
C PHE A 89 12.22 10.47 -10.67
N LEU A 90 11.92 10.35 -9.38
CA LEU A 90 12.94 10.47 -8.33
C LEU A 90 13.85 9.24 -8.26
N ASN A 91 13.40 8.09 -8.78
CA ASN A 91 14.21 6.88 -8.87
C ASN A 91 15.12 6.93 -10.10
N ASP A 92 16.43 6.85 -9.87
CA ASP A 92 17.47 6.96 -10.89
C ASP A 92 17.32 5.88 -11.98
N SER A 93 17.07 4.63 -11.59
CA SER A 93 16.92 3.52 -12.53
C SER A 93 15.72 3.73 -13.44
N PHE A 94 14.58 4.16 -12.89
CA PHE A 94 13.38 4.43 -13.68
C PHE A 94 13.60 5.59 -14.66
N ALA A 95 14.18 6.70 -14.19
CA ALA A 95 14.44 7.88 -15.02
C ALA A 95 15.36 7.57 -16.22
N VAL A 96 16.42 6.77 -16.00
CA VAL A 96 17.34 6.36 -17.07
C VAL A 96 16.65 5.45 -18.08
N THR A 97 15.98 4.40 -17.61
CA THR A 97 15.27 3.46 -18.51
C THR A 97 14.18 4.16 -19.31
N PHE A 98 13.46 5.11 -18.70
CA PHE A 98 12.46 5.91 -19.37
C PHE A 98 13.08 6.76 -20.48
N ASN A 99 14.16 7.48 -20.18
CA ASN A 99 14.87 8.31 -21.17
C ASN A 99 15.40 7.48 -22.35
N GLU A 100 15.97 6.30 -22.09
CA GLU A 100 16.44 5.40 -23.14
C GLU A 100 15.32 4.91 -24.05
N LYS A 101 14.18 4.50 -23.47
CA LYS A 101 13.00 4.07 -24.23
C LYS A 101 12.47 5.21 -25.10
N VAL A 102 12.26 6.39 -24.52
CA VAL A 102 11.76 7.56 -25.26
C VAL A 102 12.72 7.94 -26.39
N THR A 103 14.03 8.01 -26.11
CA THR A 103 15.04 8.34 -27.13
C THR A 103 15.06 7.30 -28.26
N ARG A 104 14.91 6.01 -27.93
CA ARG A 104 14.86 4.93 -28.92
C ARG A 104 13.61 5.02 -29.80
N THR A 105 12.45 5.29 -29.21
CA THR A 105 11.20 5.49 -29.96
C THR A 105 11.30 6.73 -30.85
N VAL A 106 11.75 7.86 -30.32
CA VAL A 106 11.90 9.09 -31.13
C VAL A 106 12.91 8.89 -32.25
N ARG A 107 13.98 8.12 -32.03
CA ARG A 107 14.94 7.78 -33.10
C ARG A 107 14.29 7.01 -34.25
N GLN A 108 13.27 6.19 -33.99
CA GLN A 108 12.52 5.48 -35.03
C GLN A 108 11.67 6.43 -35.88
N PHE A 109 11.11 7.49 -35.28
CA PHE A 109 10.27 8.47 -35.99
C PHE A 109 11.07 9.61 -36.63
N SER A 110 12.07 10.13 -35.92
CA SER A 110 12.92 11.24 -36.38
C SER A 110 14.32 11.16 -35.76
N PRO A 111 15.34 10.75 -36.55
CA PRO A 111 16.71 10.67 -36.05
C PRO A 111 17.28 12.05 -35.69
N HIS A 112 16.81 13.12 -36.34
CA HIS A 112 17.25 14.49 -36.06
C HIS A 112 16.78 14.99 -34.68
N LEU A 113 15.54 14.68 -34.28
CA LEU A 113 15.03 15.01 -32.95
C LEU A 113 15.75 14.22 -31.86
N ALA A 114 16.05 12.95 -32.09
CA ALA A 114 16.82 12.13 -31.16
C ALA A 114 18.24 12.66 -30.93
N ALA A 115 18.88 13.24 -31.95
CA ALA A 115 20.19 13.88 -31.81
C ALA A 115 20.12 15.11 -30.90
N LYS A 116 19.06 15.91 -30.99
CA LYS A 116 18.85 17.12 -30.17
C LYS A 116 18.54 16.81 -28.70
N MET A 117 18.01 15.62 -28.39
CA MET A 117 17.69 15.18 -27.02
C MET A 117 18.88 14.59 -26.25
N ARG A 118 20.05 14.44 -26.89
CA ARG A 118 21.24 13.94 -26.18
C ARG A 118 21.68 14.95 -25.13
N PRO A 119 21.99 14.51 -23.89
CA PRO A 119 22.52 15.42 -22.89
C PRO A 119 23.86 16.00 -23.37
N PRO A 120 24.18 17.26 -23.02
CA PRO A 120 25.47 17.84 -23.34
C PRO A 120 26.56 16.94 -22.76
N SER A 121 27.47 16.46 -23.62
CA SER A 121 28.57 15.61 -23.19
C SER A 121 29.52 16.43 -22.32
N SER A 122 29.44 16.26 -21.00
CA SER A 122 30.50 16.76 -20.12
C SER A 122 31.78 16.00 -20.46
N PRO A 123 32.90 16.68 -20.78
CA PRO A 123 34.16 15.99 -21.02
C PRO A 123 34.50 15.15 -19.79
N VAL A 124 34.74 13.86 -20.01
CA VAL A 124 35.11 12.93 -18.95
C VAL A 124 36.52 13.27 -18.50
N LEU A 125 36.64 14.09 -17.44
CA LEU A 125 37.91 14.19 -16.72
C LEU A 125 38.16 12.85 -16.02
N ARG A 126 39.13 12.12 -16.55
CA ARG A 126 39.59 10.82 -16.03
C ARG A 126 39.93 10.95 -14.54
N GLY A 127 39.24 10.18 -13.69
CA GLY A 127 39.57 10.06 -12.26
C GLY A 127 38.62 10.73 -11.26
N ARG A 128 37.64 11.53 -11.68
CA ARG A 128 36.63 12.11 -10.75
C ARG A 128 35.26 11.44 -10.94
N PRO A 129 34.64 10.86 -9.90
CA PRO A 129 33.25 10.45 -9.96
C PRO A 129 32.39 11.73 -10.04
N SER A 130 32.11 12.17 -11.26
CA SER A 130 31.16 13.27 -11.50
C SER A 130 29.77 12.77 -11.11
N LYS A 131 29.07 13.50 -10.24
CA LYS A 131 27.64 13.26 -9.98
C LYS A 131 26.92 13.35 -11.31
N ARG A 132 26.55 12.19 -11.87
CA ARG A 132 25.96 12.10 -13.20
C ARG A 132 24.59 12.77 -13.15
N ALA A 133 24.49 14.00 -13.61
CA ALA A 133 23.21 14.69 -13.70
C ALA A 133 22.30 13.91 -14.67
N ILE A 134 21.23 13.31 -14.14
CA ILE A 134 20.28 12.52 -14.92
C ILE A 134 19.39 13.49 -15.70
N HIS A 135 19.48 13.40 -17.02
CA HIS A 135 18.67 14.18 -17.95
C HIS A 135 17.66 13.26 -18.62
N ILE A 136 16.44 13.77 -18.77
CA ILE A 136 15.36 13.12 -19.50
C ILE A 136 15.09 14.00 -20.73
N CYS A 137 15.25 13.45 -21.93
CA CYS A 137 15.05 14.16 -23.20
C CYS A 137 15.81 15.50 -23.32
N GLY A 138 17.01 15.59 -22.73
CA GLY A 138 17.85 16.80 -22.73
C GLY A 138 17.55 17.82 -21.63
N TRP A 139 16.50 17.62 -20.84
CA TRP A 139 16.15 18.48 -19.71
C TRP A 139 16.52 17.82 -18.36
N PRO A 140 16.81 18.60 -17.31
CA PRO A 140 17.09 18.03 -15.99
C PRO A 140 15.85 17.29 -15.46
N ARG A 141 16.05 16.15 -14.79
CA ARG A 141 14.95 15.35 -14.21
C ARG A 141 13.98 16.18 -13.34
N SER A 142 14.49 17.18 -12.64
CA SER A 142 13.71 18.02 -11.74
C SER A 142 12.57 18.72 -12.48
N PHE A 143 12.78 19.11 -13.75
CA PHE A 143 11.72 19.71 -14.54
C PHE A 143 10.51 18.79 -14.69
N PHE A 144 10.73 17.52 -15.03
CA PHE A 144 9.65 16.52 -15.15
C PHE A 144 8.99 16.24 -13.80
N VAL A 145 9.80 16.10 -12.73
CA VAL A 145 9.27 15.92 -11.37
C VAL A 145 8.38 17.10 -10.98
N PHE A 146 8.83 18.34 -11.14
CA PHE A 146 8.05 19.53 -10.82
C PHE A 146 6.80 19.66 -11.70
N PHE A 147 6.92 19.38 -13.01
CA PHE A 147 5.78 19.44 -13.92
C PHE A 147 4.69 18.44 -13.55
N PHE A 148 5.04 17.16 -13.37
CA PHE A 148 4.07 16.13 -12.99
C PHE A 148 3.54 16.33 -11.57
N ALA A 149 4.37 16.76 -10.63
CA ALA A 149 3.95 17.11 -9.27
C ALA A 149 2.98 18.30 -9.27
N ALA A 150 3.26 19.37 -10.03
CA ALA A 150 2.39 20.54 -10.12
C ALA A 150 1.06 20.21 -10.79
N ALA A 151 1.07 19.49 -11.90
CA ALA A 151 -0.14 19.03 -12.57
C ALA A 151 -0.99 18.12 -11.66
N SER A 152 -0.35 17.19 -10.96
CA SER A 152 -1.00 16.35 -9.96
C SER A 152 -1.60 17.18 -8.82
N CYS A 153 -0.84 18.13 -8.28
CA CYS A 153 -1.27 19.05 -7.22
C CYS A 153 -2.51 19.83 -7.63
N VAL A 154 -2.50 20.47 -8.81
CA VAL A 154 -3.66 21.18 -9.36
C VAL A 154 -4.87 20.25 -9.47
N LEU A 155 -4.71 19.04 -10.03
CA LEU A 155 -5.81 18.08 -10.13
C LEU A 155 -6.36 17.68 -8.76
N TRP A 156 -5.50 17.45 -7.77
CA TRP A 156 -5.91 17.11 -6.41
C TRP A 156 -6.70 18.24 -5.73
N PHE A 157 -6.27 19.49 -5.88
CA PHE A 157 -6.91 20.66 -5.28
C PHE A 157 -8.21 21.04 -6.00
N THR A 158 -8.21 21.09 -7.33
CA THR A 158 -9.38 21.49 -8.13
C THR A 158 -10.53 20.49 -8.06
N SER A 159 -10.24 19.20 -7.92
CA SER A 159 -11.27 18.15 -7.93
C SER A 159 -11.85 17.82 -6.55
N SER A 160 -11.33 18.43 -5.47
CA SER A 160 -11.58 18.03 -4.08
C SER A 160 -11.39 16.52 -3.83
N SER A 161 -10.63 15.84 -4.70
CA SER A 161 -10.50 14.38 -4.66
C SER A 161 -9.69 13.92 -3.46
N LEU A 162 -8.79 14.76 -2.93
CA LEU A 162 -8.06 14.47 -1.69
C LEU A 162 -9.01 14.20 -0.52
N LEU A 163 -10.01 15.07 -0.35
CA LEU A 163 -11.00 14.94 0.71
C LEU A 163 -11.87 13.70 0.47
N SER A 164 -12.24 13.42 -0.77
CA SER A 164 -13.01 12.22 -1.12
C SER A 164 -12.25 10.92 -0.84
N VAL A 165 -10.95 10.87 -1.15
CA VAL A 165 -10.09 9.71 -0.88
C VAL A 165 -9.86 9.56 0.62
N ALA A 166 -9.65 10.67 1.34
CA ALA A 166 -9.53 10.66 2.81
C ALA A 166 -10.82 10.13 3.45
N TRP A 167 -11.99 10.59 3.01
CA TRP A 167 -13.27 10.04 3.47
C TRP A 167 -13.45 8.58 3.13
N ALA A 168 -13.06 8.13 1.93
CA ALA A 168 -13.11 6.72 1.57
C ALA A 168 -12.22 5.86 2.49
N LEU A 169 -11.04 6.35 2.88
CA LEU A 169 -10.16 5.69 3.83
C LEU A 169 -10.78 5.64 5.23
N VAL A 170 -11.34 6.75 5.71
CA VAL A 170 -12.04 6.81 7.00
C VAL A 170 -13.22 5.84 7.02
N ILE A 171 -14.04 5.81 5.97
CA ILE A 171 -15.17 4.88 5.85
C ILE A 171 -14.67 3.44 5.84
N ALA A 172 -13.59 3.14 5.12
CA ALA A 172 -13.00 1.81 5.08
C ALA A 172 -12.53 1.34 6.46
N LEU A 173 -11.82 2.20 7.19
CA LEU A 173 -11.33 1.91 8.55
C LEU A 173 -12.48 1.81 9.57
N LEU A 174 -13.50 2.65 9.46
CA LEU A 174 -14.68 2.54 10.30
C LEU A 174 -15.46 1.26 10.03
N ALA A 175 -15.63 0.88 8.76
CA ALA A 175 -16.28 -0.35 8.38
C ALA A 175 -15.55 -1.59 8.94
N THR A 176 -14.21 -1.62 8.89
CA THR A 176 -13.44 -2.72 9.48
C THR A 176 -13.55 -2.74 11.00
N LEU A 177 -13.47 -1.59 11.67
CA LEU A 177 -13.63 -1.50 13.12
C LEU A 177 -15.03 -1.92 13.58
N ILE A 178 -16.08 -1.46 12.90
CA ILE A 178 -17.47 -1.84 13.19
C ILE A 178 -17.65 -3.35 12.98
N HIS A 179 -17.19 -3.87 11.84
CA HIS A 179 -17.28 -5.30 11.55
C HIS A 179 -16.53 -6.13 12.61
N ALA A 180 -15.29 -5.79 12.92
CA ALA A 180 -14.48 -6.48 13.92
C ALA A 180 -15.06 -6.38 15.34
N SER A 181 -15.74 -5.28 15.67
CA SER A 181 -16.40 -5.06 16.96
C SER A 181 -17.66 -5.91 17.15
N LEU A 182 -18.50 -5.96 16.11
CA LEU A 182 -19.80 -6.62 16.16
C LEU A 182 -19.70 -8.13 15.87
N ARG A 183 -18.67 -8.56 15.15
CA ARG A 183 -18.51 -9.97 14.79
C ARG A 183 -18.27 -10.83 16.03
N THR A 184 -19.05 -11.90 16.18
CA THR A 184 -18.80 -12.86 17.26
C THR A 184 -17.50 -13.63 17.00
N PRO A 185 -16.64 -13.81 18.01
CA PRO A 185 -15.40 -14.54 17.84
C PRO A 185 -15.74 -16.01 17.51
N ASN A 186 -15.18 -16.52 16.40
CA ASN A 186 -15.46 -17.87 15.94
C ASN A 186 -14.80 -18.90 16.88
N LEU A 187 -15.51 -19.99 17.20
CA LEU A 187 -14.92 -21.12 17.93
C LEU A 187 -13.72 -21.70 17.17
N LYS A 188 -13.80 -21.73 15.83
CA LYS A 188 -12.70 -22.13 14.94
C LYS A 188 -11.50 -21.18 15.04
N ALA A 189 -11.74 -19.88 15.24
CA ALA A 189 -10.67 -18.92 15.46
C ALA A 189 -9.96 -19.20 16.80
N ARG A 190 -10.72 -19.43 17.87
CA ARG A 190 -10.14 -19.79 19.18
C ARG A 190 -9.38 -21.11 19.12
N LEU A 191 -9.92 -22.13 18.47
CA LEU A 191 -9.28 -23.44 18.29
C LEU A 191 -7.99 -23.35 17.47
N ASN A 192 -7.95 -22.53 16.42
CA ASN A 192 -6.73 -22.31 15.66
C ASN A 192 -5.64 -21.64 16.51
N THR A 193 -6.01 -20.66 17.34
CA THR A 193 -5.07 -20.05 18.28
C THR A 193 -4.54 -21.06 19.28
N PHE A 194 -5.40 -21.89 19.88
CA PHE A 194 -4.94 -22.99 20.75
C PHE A 194 -4.03 -23.97 20.01
N ARG A 195 -4.36 -24.35 18.78
CA ARG A 195 -3.53 -25.25 17.96
C ARG A 195 -2.15 -24.64 17.64
N GLU A 196 -2.05 -23.33 17.51
CA GLU A 196 -0.79 -22.61 17.31
C GLU A 196 0.02 -22.53 18.60
N GLU A 197 -0.62 -22.22 19.74
CA GLU A 197 -0.01 -22.29 21.08
C GLU A 197 0.56 -23.70 21.34
N PHE A 198 -0.22 -24.76 21.11
CA PHE A 198 0.25 -26.14 21.23
C PHE A 198 1.44 -26.46 20.31
N ARG A 199 1.41 -25.99 19.06
CA ARG A 199 2.54 -26.16 18.12
C ARG A 199 3.78 -25.37 18.53
N ALA A 200 3.63 -24.21 19.16
CA ALA A 200 4.74 -23.42 19.66
C ALA A 200 5.38 -24.11 20.88
N VAL A 201 4.57 -24.56 21.84
CA VAL A 201 5.04 -25.34 23.00
C VAL A 201 5.75 -26.62 22.54
N TRP A 202 5.18 -27.36 21.59
CA TRP A 202 5.78 -28.59 21.07
C TRP A 202 7.11 -28.35 20.35
N ARG A 203 7.25 -27.25 19.58
CA ARG A 203 8.51 -26.88 18.94
C ARG A 203 9.61 -26.59 19.98
N ASN A 204 9.27 -25.86 21.04
CA ASN A 204 10.22 -25.59 22.13
C ASN A 204 10.68 -26.88 22.83
N TYR A 205 9.82 -27.89 22.95
CA TYR A 205 10.23 -29.21 23.49
C TYR A 205 11.12 -30.01 22.52
N SER A 206 10.95 -29.86 21.21
CA SER A 206 11.77 -30.57 20.22
C SER A 206 13.17 -29.96 20.00
N GLU A 207 13.39 -28.73 20.45
CA GLU A 207 14.67 -28.02 20.34
C GLU A 207 15.54 -28.15 21.62
N MET A 208 15.04 -28.82 22.66
CA MET A 208 15.81 -29.24 23.85
C MET A 208 16.32 -30.66 23.71
#